data_AF-A0A183E009-F1
#
_entry.id   AF-A0A183E009-F1
#
_cell.length_a   1.000
_cell.length_b   1.000
_cell.length_c   1.000
_cell.angle_alpha   90.00
_cell.angle_beta   90.00
_cell.angle_gamma   90.00
#
_symmetry.space_group_name_H-M   'P 1'
#
loop_
_entity.id
_entity.type
_entity.pdbx_description
1 polymer ?
#
loop_
_entity_poly.entity_id
_entity_poly.type
_entity_poly.pdbx_seq_one_letter_code
_entity_poly.pdbx_strand_id
1 'polypeptide(L)'
;MCRIFSDYATSRKLGPSYRALPDSYEKPLCSGRTPLCDSVLNDRWVSFPSWSSEESSCVLPKKTEFEEFMFRTDDERYELDIIIEINKTVLDLLLAAEARMSNMTKEQLSKFQLNEALNGDSPATVRMALKRIYGEHAHKMLESLMQNPQILVPKLIDRMQKKDEEWRTLRGKCNKVWRCETEKYYAKSLSQQSFTFKQRDYKRLRPRNIISQYENWYEEVSFF
;
A
#
# COMPACT_ATOMS: atom_id res chain seq x y z
N MET A 1 -19.59 -8.86 -6.54
CA MET A 1 -20.40 -8.20 -5.48
C MET A 1 -21.30 -9.27 -4.85
N CYS A 2 -20.74 -10.12 -3.97
CA CYS A 2 -21.48 -11.25 -3.39
C CYS A 2 -22.27 -10.76 -2.17
N ARG A 3 -23.60 -10.65 -2.34
CA ARG A 3 -24.54 -10.56 -1.22
C ARG A 3 -24.75 -11.96 -0.65
N ILE A 4 -24.08 -12.31 0.45
CA ILE A 4 -24.50 -13.43 1.29
C ILE A 4 -24.25 -13.03 2.75
N PHE A 5 -25.09 -12.13 3.27
CA PHE A 5 -25.34 -12.11 4.71
C PHE A 5 -26.44 -13.14 4.95
N SER A 6 -26.06 -14.42 5.03
CA SER A 6 -26.94 -15.42 5.63
C SER A 6 -27.04 -15.12 7.12
N ASP A 7 -28.25 -15.10 7.66
CA ASP A 7 -28.45 -14.89 9.09
C ASP A 7 -28.04 -16.16 9.85
N TYR A 8 -26.84 -16.12 10.46
CA TYR A 8 -26.29 -17.23 11.26
C TYR A 8 -26.78 -17.22 12.72
N ALA A 9 -27.71 -16.32 13.09
CA ALA A 9 -28.22 -16.23 14.46
C ALA A 9 -28.98 -17.50 14.88
N THR A 10 -29.65 -18.16 13.94
CA THR A 10 -30.44 -19.39 14.13
C THR A 10 -29.67 -20.68 13.82
N SER A 11 -28.44 -20.58 13.34
CA SER A 11 -27.60 -21.73 12.99
C SER A 11 -27.12 -22.51 14.21
N ARG A 12 -26.93 -23.83 14.03
CA ARG A 12 -26.31 -24.69 15.05
C ARG A 12 -24.90 -24.18 15.38
N LYS A 13 -24.58 -24.09 16.68
CA LYS A 13 -23.31 -23.53 17.18
C LYS A 13 -22.40 -24.66 17.67
N LEU A 14 -21.11 -24.57 17.34
CA LEU A 14 -20.07 -25.43 17.91
C LEU A 14 -19.02 -24.52 18.55
N GLY A 15 -19.09 -24.39 19.87
CA GLY A 15 -18.28 -23.44 20.61
C GLY A 15 -18.53 -21.98 20.20
N PRO A 16 -17.64 -21.05 20.63
CA PRO A 16 -17.82 -19.63 20.35
C PRO A 16 -17.63 -19.30 18.87
N SER A 17 -16.70 -19.99 18.20
CA SER A 17 -16.14 -19.56 16.91
C SER A 17 -16.68 -20.29 15.67
N TYR A 18 -17.56 -21.29 15.80
CA TYR A 18 -18.10 -22.01 14.63
C TYR A 18 -19.63 -22.01 14.57
N ARG A 19 -20.15 -21.88 13.35
CA ARG A 19 -21.58 -21.96 13.01
C ARG A 19 -21.79 -22.91 11.85
N ALA A 20 -22.82 -23.74 11.92
CA ALA A 20 -23.18 -24.62 10.82
C ALA A 20 -23.83 -23.80 9.69
N LEU A 21 -23.48 -24.12 8.45
CA LEU A 21 -24.18 -23.61 7.28
C LEU A 21 -25.63 -24.11 7.29
N PRO A 22 -26.62 -23.29 6.91
CA PRO A 22 -27.99 -23.76 6.72
C PRO A 22 -28.06 -24.88 5.66
N ASP A 23 -29.02 -25.80 5.80
CA ASP A 23 -29.23 -26.85 4.80
C ASP A 23 -29.66 -26.29 3.43
N SER A 24 -30.20 -25.07 3.41
CA SER A 24 -30.52 -24.32 2.19
C SER A 24 -29.33 -23.67 1.50
N TYR A 25 -28.11 -23.76 2.07
CA TYR A 25 -26.92 -23.20 1.46
C TYR A 25 -26.46 -24.06 0.27
N GLU A 26 -26.57 -23.50 -0.93
CA GLU A 26 -26.07 -24.15 -2.14
C GLU A 26 -24.54 -24.17 -2.15
N LYS A 27 -23.98 -25.38 -2.20
CA LYS A 27 -22.53 -25.56 -2.27
C LYS A 27 -22.02 -25.16 -3.65
N PRO A 28 -20.94 -24.37 -3.75
CA PRO A 28 -20.34 -24.06 -5.04
C PRO A 28 -19.81 -25.35 -5.71
N LEU A 29 -20.07 -25.49 -7.00
CA LEU A 29 -19.57 -26.61 -7.80
C LEU A 29 -18.06 -26.46 -8.01
N CYS A 30 -17.29 -27.50 -7.70
CA CYS A 30 -15.84 -27.56 -7.93
C CYS A 30 -15.49 -28.81 -8.73
N SER A 31 -15.02 -28.63 -9.97
CA SER A 31 -14.64 -29.73 -10.87
C SER A 31 -13.36 -30.46 -10.48
N GLY A 32 -12.55 -29.90 -9.57
CA GLY A 32 -11.29 -30.47 -9.13
C GLY A 32 -11.37 -31.32 -7.87
N ARG A 33 -12.57 -31.62 -7.36
CA ARG A 33 -12.72 -32.32 -6.08
C ARG A 33 -12.46 -33.82 -6.23
N THR A 34 -11.57 -34.36 -5.40
CA THR A 34 -11.25 -35.79 -5.35
C THR A 34 -11.93 -36.47 -4.15
N PRO A 35 -12.01 -37.82 -4.09
CA PRO A 35 -12.57 -38.53 -2.93
C PRO A 35 -11.90 -38.18 -1.59
N LEU A 36 -10.60 -37.88 -1.61
CA LEU A 36 -9.88 -37.41 -0.42
C LEU A 36 -10.41 -36.06 0.04
N CYS A 37 -10.63 -35.12 -0.88
CA CYS A 37 -11.19 -33.81 -0.58
C CYS A 37 -12.61 -33.87 0.02
N ASP A 38 -13.41 -34.87 -0.35
CA ASP A 38 -14.72 -35.10 0.27
C ASP A 38 -14.62 -35.58 1.73
N SER A 39 -13.54 -36.31 2.06
CA SER A 39 -13.32 -36.84 3.42
C SER A 39 -12.72 -35.83 4.39
N VAL A 40 -11.94 -34.85 3.91
CA VAL A 40 -11.16 -33.94 4.78
C VAL A 40 -11.63 -32.49 4.79
N LEU A 41 -12.27 -32.02 3.72
CA LEU A 41 -12.65 -30.60 3.63
C LEU A 41 -13.96 -30.31 4.36
N ASN A 42 -13.99 -29.17 5.03
CA ASN A 42 -15.15 -28.71 5.77
C ASN A 42 -16.13 -27.97 4.85
N ASP A 43 -17.26 -28.60 4.55
CA ASP A 43 -18.36 -27.99 3.80
C ASP A 43 -19.56 -27.59 4.67
N ARG A 44 -19.48 -27.81 5.99
CA ARG A 44 -20.65 -27.75 6.88
C ARG A 44 -20.56 -26.64 7.91
N TRP A 45 -19.35 -26.19 8.24
CA TRP A 45 -19.12 -25.21 9.29
C TRP A 45 -18.32 -24.04 8.75
N VAL A 46 -18.70 -22.84 9.15
CA VAL A 46 -17.93 -21.63 8.87
C VAL A 46 -17.35 -21.09 10.17
N SER A 47 -16.16 -20.50 10.07
CA SER A 47 -15.59 -19.70 11.14
C SER A 47 -16.45 -18.44 11.29
N PHE A 48 -17.04 -18.27 12.46
CA PHE A 48 -17.79 -17.09 12.83
C PHE A 48 -16.95 -16.30 13.83
N PRO A 49 -16.56 -15.06 13.54
CA PRO A 49 -15.72 -14.29 14.45
C PRO A 49 -16.46 -14.08 15.77
N SER A 50 -15.97 -14.70 16.84
CA SER A 50 -16.37 -14.38 18.19
C SER A 50 -15.47 -13.27 18.69
N TRP A 51 -15.90 -12.03 18.53
CA TRP A 51 -15.23 -10.85 19.10
C TRP A 51 -15.06 -10.93 20.64
N SER A 52 -15.67 -11.94 21.27
CA SER A 52 -15.57 -12.25 22.70
C SER A 52 -14.20 -12.77 23.16
N SER A 53 -13.37 -13.37 22.30
CA SER A 53 -12.02 -13.82 22.67
C SER A 53 -10.95 -12.74 22.51
N GLU A 54 -11.32 -11.60 21.91
CA GLU A 54 -10.44 -10.45 21.64
C GLU A 54 -10.71 -9.28 22.59
N GLU A 55 -11.30 -9.51 23.78
CA GLU A 55 -11.44 -8.46 24.78
C GLU A 55 -10.07 -8.03 25.36
N SER A 56 -9.03 -8.85 25.19
CA SER A 56 -7.68 -8.33 25.00
C SER A 56 -7.52 -7.93 23.55
N SER A 57 -8.10 -6.79 23.19
CA SER A 57 -7.79 -6.18 21.92
C SER A 57 -6.27 -6.06 21.91
N CYS A 58 -5.62 -6.70 20.94
CA CYS A 58 -4.32 -6.23 20.50
C CYS A 58 -4.61 -4.86 19.88
N VAL A 59 -4.91 -3.88 20.74
CA VAL A 59 -4.96 -2.47 20.37
C VAL A 59 -3.55 -2.21 19.96
N LEU A 60 -3.30 -2.25 18.65
CA LEU A 60 -2.08 -1.69 18.11
C LEU A 60 -1.97 -0.32 18.77
N PRO A 61 -0.92 -0.08 19.56
CA PRO A 61 -0.79 1.18 20.27
C PRO A 61 -0.98 2.30 19.26
N LYS A 62 -1.79 3.30 19.62
CA LYS A 62 -2.00 4.46 18.75
C LYS A 62 -0.62 4.98 18.34
N LYS A 63 -0.34 4.98 17.03
CA LYS A 63 0.95 5.42 16.50
C LYS A 63 1.26 6.80 17.08
N THR A 64 2.49 6.98 17.53
CA THR A 64 2.95 8.30 17.93
C THR A 64 2.98 9.23 16.72
N GLU A 65 2.84 10.53 16.94
CA GLU A 65 2.94 11.53 15.86
C GLU A 65 4.28 11.43 15.12
N PHE A 66 5.34 10.98 15.79
CA PHE A 66 6.65 10.78 15.20
C PHE A 66 6.71 9.53 14.31
N GLU A 67 6.06 8.43 14.70
CA GLU A 67 5.91 7.26 13.83
C GLU A 67 5.07 7.61 12.60
N GLU A 68 3.94 8.31 12.76
CA GLU A 68 3.11 8.77 11.64
C GLU A 68 3.91 9.66 10.68
N PHE A 69 4.74 10.54 11.22
CA PHE A 69 5.65 11.36 10.42
C PHE A 69 6.61 10.49 9.60
N MET A 70 7.27 9.52 10.23
CA MET A 70 8.19 8.61 9.55
C MET A 70 7.50 7.81 8.45
N PHE A 71 6.29 7.29 8.70
CA PHE A 71 5.51 6.59 7.69
C PHE A 71 5.18 7.48 6.49
N ARG A 72 4.73 8.71 6.74
CA ARG A 72 4.42 9.65 5.66
C ARG A 72 5.64 9.94 4.79
N THR A 73 6.80 10.18 5.42
CA THR A 73 8.06 10.39 4.69
C THR A 73 8.45 9.19 3.84
N ASP A 74 8.24 7.97 4.35
CA ASP A 74 8.52 6.74 3.60
C ASP A 74 7.56 6.53 2.43
N ASP A 75 6.26 6.76 2.64
CA ASP A 75 5.24 6.70 1.58
C ASP A 75 5.54 7.71 0.46
N GLU A 76 5.87 8.96 0.80
CA GLU A 76 6.24 9.99 -0.18
C GLU A 76 7.46 9.58 -1.01
N ARG A 77 8.46 8.97 -0.36
CA ARG A 77 9.67 8.46 -1.03
C ARG A 77 9.33 7.31 -1.97
N TYR A 78 8.58 6.35 -1.47
CA TYR A 78 8.13 5.19 -2.24
C TYR A 78 7.36 5.63 -3.49
N GLU A 79 6.38 6.52 -3.35
CA GLU A 79 5.57 7.03 -4.48
C GLU A 79 6.45 7.68 -5.55
N LEU A 80 7.42 8.52 -5.15
CA LEU A 80 8.32 9.16 -6.10
C LEU A 80 9.23 8.16 -6.82
N ASP A 81 9.78 7.20 -6.10
CA ASP A 81 10.64 6.17 -6.70
C ASP A 81 9.84 5.24 -7.64
N ILE A 82 8.61 4.88 -7.28
CA ILE A 82 7.70 4.13 -8.17
C ILE A 82 7.42 4.90 -9.46
N ILE A 83 7.18 6.22 -9.38
CA ILE A 83 6.97 7.05 -10.58
C ILE A 83 8.20 7.00 -11.49
N ILE A 84 9.40 7.16 -10.93
CA ILE A 84 10.65 7.13 -11.69
C ILE A 84 10.89 5.76 -12.31
N GLU A 85 10.66 4.68 -11.56
CA GLU A 85 10.90 3.32 -12.04
C GLU A 85 9.92 2.91 -13.16
N ILE A 86 8.63 3.26 -13.01
CA ILE A 86 7.63 3.02 -14.04
C ILE A 86 7.98 3.80 -15.32
N ASN A 87 8.38 5.06 -15.18
CA ASN A 87 8.78 5.88 -16.32
C ASN A 87 10.00 5.29 -17.04
N LYS A 88 11.03 4.91 -16.29
CA LYS A 88 12.23 4.26 -16.82
C LYS A 88 11.90 2.98 -17.57
N THR A 89 11.09 2.10 -16.97
CA THR A 89 10.66 0.84 -17.59
C THR A 89 10.00 1.07 -18.94
N VAL A 90 9.12 2.06 -19.04
CA VAL A 90 8.43 2.38 -20.30
C VAL A 90 9.36 3.09 -21.29
N LEU A 91 10.27 3.94 -20.81
CA LEU A 91 11.29 4.57 -21.64
C LEU A 91 12.21 3.52 -22.29
N ASP A 92 12.65 2.52 -21.53
CA ASP A 92 13.49 1.42 -22.04
C ASP A 92 12.75 0.61 -23.13
N LEU A 93 11.44 0.36 -22.95
CA LEU A 93 10.60 -0.28 -23.97
C LEU A 93 10.49 0.57 -25.24
N LEU A 94 10.33 1.88 -25.11
CA LEU A 94 10.26 2.80 -26.25
C LEU A 94 11.59 2.90 -26.98
N LEU A 95 12.71 2.98 -26.27
CA LEU A 95 14.06 2.96 -26.86
C LEU A 95 14.31 1.64 -27.60
N ALA A 96 13.90 0.50 -27.03
CA ALA A 96 13.98 -0.79 -27.70
C ALA A 96 13.06 -0.87 -28.93
N ALA A 97 11.91 -0.21 -28.92
CA ALA A 97 11.05 -0.09 -30.10
C ALA A 97 11.69 0.80 -31.18
N GLU A 98 12.26 1.94 -30.80
CA GLU A 98 12.95 2.86 -31.70
C GLU A 98 14.16 2.19 -32.38
N ALA A 99 14.98 1.47 -31.63
CA ALA A 99 16.11 0.71 -32.16
C ALA A 99 15.67 -0.41 -33.11
N ARG A 100 14.51 -1.04 -32.89
CA ARG A 100 13.95 -2.01 -33.84
C ARG A 100 13.49 -1.34 -35.12
N MET A 101 12.82 -0.20 -35.01
CA MET A 101 12.36 0.56 -36.17
C MET A 101 13.51 1.10 -37.02
N SER A 102 14.61 1.58 -36.41
CA SER A 102 15.75 2.10 -37.16
C SER A 102 16.50 1.05 -37.98
N ASN A 103 16.42 -0.23 -37.58
CA ASN A 103 17.04 -1.36 -38.28
C ASN A 103 16.14 -1.99 -39.37
N MET A 104 14.88 -1.59 -39.47
CA MET A 104 13.92 -2.14 -40.42
C MET A 104 13.96 -1.41 -41.77
N THR A 105 13.72 -2.15 -42.86
CA THR A 105 13.52 -1.54 -44.18
C THR A 105 12.17 -0.82 -44.25
N LYS A 106 11.98 0.08 -45.23
CA LYS A 106 10.71 0.82 -45.40
C LYS A 106 9.47 -0.09 -45.51
N GLU A 107 9.61 -1.28 -46.09
CA GLU A 107 8.53 -2.27 -46.22
C GLU A 107 8.22 -3.01 -44.91
N GLN A 108 9.23 -3.22 -44.07
CA GLN A 108 9.05 -3.81 -42.74
C GLN A 108 8.47 -2.79 -41.77
N LEU A 109 8.93 -1.54 -41.87
CA LEU A 109 8.44 -0.40 -41.12
C LEU A 109 6.94 -0.14 -41.34
N SER A 110 6.44 -0.27 -42.57
CA SER A 110 5.01 -0.09 -42.86
C SER A 110 4.13 -1.17 -42.24
N LYS A 111 4.69 -2.32 -41.89
CA LYS A 111 4.01 -3.43 -41.20
C LYS A 111 4.28 -3.45 -39.69
N PHE A 112 5.13 -2.56 -39.18
CA PHE A 112 5.48 -2.52 -37.76
C PHE A 112 4.28 -2.04 -36.93
N GLN A 113 3.91 -2.84 -35.93
CA GLN A 113 2.84 -2.52 -35.00
C GLN A 113 3.31 -2.73 -33.55
N LEU A 114 2.86 -1.85 -32.67
CA LEU A 114 3.03 -1.99 -31.22
C LEU A 114 1.72 -2.52 -30.62
N ASN A 115 1.82 -3.46 -29.68
CA ASN A 115 0.68 -3.84 -28.85
C ASN A 115 0.50 -2.85 -27.68
N GLU A 116 -0.56 -2.99 -26.89
CA GLU A 116 -0.83 -2.12 -25.73
C GLU A 116 0.28 -2.12 -24.67
N ALA A 117 1.13 -3.14 -24.66
CA ALA A 117 2.27 -3.27 -23.77
C ALA A 117 3.59 -2.77 -24.39
N LEU A 118 3.56 -2.15 -25.58
CA LEU A 118 4.75 -1.73 -26.33
C LEU A 118 5.74 -2.87 -26.60
N ASN A 119 5.21 -4.10 -26.68
CA ASN A 119 5.92 -5.38 -26.74
C ASN A 119 6.71 -5.74 -25.46
N GLY A 120 6.33 -5.17 -24.32
CA GLY A 120 6.75 -5.61 -22.99
C GLY A 120 5.74 -6.56 -22.34
N ASP A 121 5.95 -6.84 -21.05
CA ASP A 121 5.19 -7.87 -20.31
C ASP A 121 3.84 -7.38 -19.77
N SER A 122 3.71 -6.09 -19.46
CA SER A 122 2.54 -5.55 -18.78
C SER A 122 2.01 -4.25 -19.41
N PRO A 123 0.79 -4.25 -19.97
CA PRO A 123 0.15 -3.03 -20.47
C PRO A 123 -0.26 -2.08 -19.34
N ALA A 124 -0.39 -2.58 -18.10
CA ALA A 124 -0.71 -1.74 -16.95
C ALA A 124 0.40 -0.72 -16.67
N THR A 125 1.67 -1.15 -16.74
CA THR A 125 2.84 -0.28 -16.52
C THR A 125 2.88 0.86 -17.54
N VAL A 126 2.62 0.56 -18.81
CA VAL A 126 2.54 1.55 -19.89
C VAL A 126 1.42 2.55 -19.62
N ARG A 127 0.22 2.07 -19.27
CA ARG A 127 -0.92 2.94 -18.94
C ARG A 127 -0.63 3.84 -17.73
N MET A 128 0.03 3.32 -16.70
CA MET A 128 0.40 4.11 -15.52
C MET A 128 1.37 5.25 -15.87
N ALA A 129 2.41 4.96 -16.66
CA ALA A 129 3.37 5.97 -17.11
C ALA A 129 2.68 7.06 -17.95
N LEU A 130 1.86 6.64 -18.93
CA LEU A 130 1.15 7.58 -19.81
C LEU A 130 0.12 8.41 -19.03
N LYS A 131 -0.60 7.82 -18.07
CA LYS A 131 -1.53 8.56 -17.20
C LYS A 131 -0.82 9.63 -16.37
N ARG A 132 0.42 9.39 -15.95
CA ARG A 132 1.20 10.38 -15.20
C ARG A 132 1.59 11.60 -16.05
N ILE A 133 1.84 11.41 -17.34
CA ILE A 133 2.28 12.48 -18.26
C ILE A 133 1.11 13.17 -18.95
N TYR A 134 0.09 12.42 -19.35
CA TYR A 134 -1.02 12.88 -20.20
C TYR A 134 -2.38 12.93 -19.47
N GLY A 135 -2.45 12.48 -18.21
CA GLY A 135 -3.69 12.49 -17.42
C GLY A 135 -4.80 11.69 -18.09
N GLU A 136 -5.98 12.29 -18.18
CA GLU A 136 -7.18 11.70 -18.81
C GLU A 136 -6.97 11.35 -20.29
N HIS A 137 -6.00 11.99 -20.98
CA HIS A 137 -5.73 11.74 -22.41
C HIS A 137 -4.79 10.57 -22.66
N ALA A 138 -4.38 9.83 -21.63
CA ALA A 138 -3.45 8.70 -21.77
C ALA A 138 -3.96 7.58 -22.68
N HIS A 139 -5.27 7.27 -22.65
CA HIS A 139 -5.86 6.27 -23.53
C HIS A 139 -5.75 6.67 -25.01
N LYS A 140 -6.11 7.92 -25.36
CA LYS A 140 -5.97 8.45 -26.73
C LYS A 140 -4.52 8.48 -27.18
N MET A 141 -3.60 8.81 -26.27
CA MET A 141 -2.16 8.79 -26.57
C MET A 141 -1.68 7.37 -26.89
N LEU A 142 -2.12 6.37 -26.13
CA LEU A 142 -1.78 4.96 -26.37
C LEU A 142 -2.34 4.46 -27.71
N GLU A 143 -3.62 4.75 -28.00
CA GLU A 143 -4.24 4.40 -29.30
C GLU A 143 -3.49 5.04 -30.46
N SER A 144 -3.16 6.33 -30.35
CA SER A 144 -2.41 7.06 -31.38
C SER A 144 -1.02 6.46 -31.58
N LEU A 145 -0.34 6.09 -30.49
CA LEU A 145 0.99 5.49 -30.50
C LEU A 145 1.00 4.13 -31.22
N MET A 146 -0.06 3.33 -31.05
CA MET A 146 -0.23 2.05 -31.74
C MET A 146 -0.51 2.25 -33.24
N GLN A 147 -1.26 3.29 -33.62
CA GLN A 147 -1.55 3.60 -35.02
C GLN A 147 -0.35 4.16 -35.78
N ASN A 148 0.44 5.03 -35.15
CA ASN A 148 1.55 5.76 -35.79
C ASN A 148 2.85 5.69 -34.96
N PRO A 149 3.42 4.49 -34.75
CA PRO A 149 4.56 4.30 -33.87
C PRO A 149 5.81 5.05 -34.34
N GLN A 150 6.06 5.12 -35.65
CA GLN A 150 7.27 5.75 -36.22
C GLN A 150 7.36 7.25 -35.90
N ILE A 151 6.23 7.94 -35.80
CA ILE A 151 6.19 9.39 -35.56
C ILE A 151 6.09 9.69 -34.07
N LEU A 152 5.34 8.88 -33.32
CA LEU A 152 5.03 9.17 -31.92
C LEU A 152 6.04 8.60 -30.93
N VAL A 153 6.70 7.47 -31.22
CA VAL A 153 7.71 6.89 -30.33
C VAL A 153 8.86 7.87 -30.06
N PRO A 154 9.52 8.50 -31.06
CA PRO A 154 10.61 9.44 -30.78
C PRO A 154 10.15 10.68 -29.99
N LYS A 155 8.95 11.18 -30.29
CA LYS A 155 8.35 12.33 -29.58
C LYS A 155 8.04 11.98 -28.11
N LEU A 156 7.58 10.76 -27.86
CA LEU A 156 7.28 10.29 -26.52
C LEU A 156 8.57 10.04 -25.73
N ILE A 157 9.62 9.50 -26.35
CA ILE A 157 10.95 9.33 -25.74
C ILE A 157 11.48 10.68 -25.22
N ASP A 158 11.55 11.70 -26.07
CA ASP A 158 12.02 13.05 -25.68
C ASP A 158 11.20 13.62 -24.51
N ARG A 159 9.87 13.43 -24.54
CA ARG A 159 9.00 13.90 -23.45
C ARG A 159 9.20 13.13 -22.15
N MET A 160 9.36 11.81 -22.21
CA MET A 160 9.59 10.96 -21.05
C MET A 160 10.96 11.20 -20.43
N GLN A 161 11.98 11.49 -21.23
CA GLN A 161 13.31 11.90 -20.77
C GLN A 161 13.27 13.23 -20.01
N LYS A 162 12.61 14.25 -20.56
CA LYS A 162 12.42 15.54 -19.87
C LYS A 162 11.69 15.37 -18.53
N LYS A 163 10.66 14.51 -18.49
CA LYS A 163 9.96 14.21 -17.24
C LYS A 163 10.82 13.42 -16.25
N ASP A 164 11.64 12.49 -16.72
CA ASP A 164 12.59 11.75 -15.90
C ASP A 164 13.59 12.70 -15.20
N GLU A 165 14.16 13.65 -15.96
CA GLU A 165 15.09 14.66 -15.43
C GLU A 165 14.42 15.56 -14.38
N GLU A 166 13.18 16.00 -14.65
CA GLU A 166 12.37 16.78 -13.71
C GLU A 166 12.15 16.01 -12.41
N TRP A 167 11.75 14.74 -12.49
CA TRP A 167 11.47 13.90 -11.33
C TRP A 167 12.73 13.52 -10.55
N ARG A 168 13.86 13.28 -11.22
CA ARG A 168 15.15 13.06 -10.54
C ARG A 168 15.64 14.30 -9.83
N THR A 169 15.44 15.47 -10.43
CA THR A 169 15.74 16.75 -9.78
C THR A 169 14.84 16.97 -8.55
N LEU A 170 13.56 16.66 -8.67
CA LEU A 170 12.60 16.71 -7.56
C LEU A 170 13.02 15.75 -6.45
N ARG A 171 13.37 14.50 -6.77
CA ARG A 171 13.88 13.51 -5.80
C ARG A 171 15.11 14.04 -5.06
N GLY A 172 16.02 14.71 -5.75
CA GLY A 172 17.17 15.36 -5.11
C GLY A 172 16.79 16.43 -4.08
N LYS A 173 15.75 17.22 -4.35
CA LYS A 173 15.21 18.21 -3.40
C LYS A 173 14.50 17.53 -2.22
N CYS A 174 13.62 16.57 -2.51
CA CYS A 174 12.88 15.80 -1.51
C CYS A 174 13.81 15.03 -0.57
N ASN A 175 14.86 14.39 -1.09
CA ASN A 175 15.84 13.66 -0.27
C ASN A 175 16.51 14.54 0.79
N LYS A 176 16.74 15.83 0.52
CA LYS A 176 17.28 16.76 1.53
C LYS A 176 16.28 17.02 2.65
N VAL A 177 15.01 17.22 2.29
CA VAL A 177 13.92 17.44 3.23
C VAL A 177 13.69 16.18 4.07
N TRP A 178 13.47 15.04 3.43
CA TRP A 178 13.23 13.76 4.09
C TRP A 178 14.37 13.36 5.03
N ARG A 179 15.63 13.61 4.66
CA ARG A 179 16.76 13.37 5.56
C ARG A 179 16.70 14.25 6.81
N CYS A 180 16.52 15.56 6.62
CA CYS A 180 16.43 16.52 7.72
C CYS A 180 15.28 16.19 8.68
N GLU A 181 14.14 15.75 8.15
CA GLU A 181 12.99 15.39 8.95
C GLU A 181 13.17 14.05 9.65
N THR A 182 13.72 13.05 8.95
CA THR A 182 14.05 11.74 9.53
C THR A 182 15.02 11.91 10.71
N GLU A 183 16.09 12.68 10.55
CA GLU A 183 17.05 12.93 11.63
C GLU A 183 16.39 13.55 12.88
N LYS A 184 15.39 14.42 12.71
CA LYS A 184 14.67 15.08 13.82
C LYS A 184 13.74 14.15 14.58
N TYR A 185 13.11 13.19 13.89
CA TYR A 185 12.01 12.41 14.44
C TYR A 185 12.35 10.94 14.69
N TYR A 186 13.36 10.40 14.03
CA TYR A 186 13.72 8.98 14.11
C TYR A 186 13.94 8.51 15.55
N ALA A 187 14.79 9.19 16.32
CA ALA A 187 15.03 8.80 17.72
C ALA A 187 13.76 8.85 18.58
N LYS A 188 12.82 9.76 18.27
CA LYS A 188 11.55 9.90 18.99
C LYS A 188 10.50 8.86 18.57
N SER A 189 10.56 8.38 17.33
CA SER A 189 9.64 7.34 16.85
C SER A 189 9.99 5.95 17.40
N LEU A 190 11.21 5.73 17.90
CA LEU A 190 11.63 4.43 18.44
C LEU A 190 11.02 4.07 19.80
N SER A 191 10.36 5.01 20.49
CA SER A 191 9.79 4.74 21.80
C SER A 191 8.43 5.42 21.97
N GLN A 192 7.40 4.59 22.03
CA GLN A 192 6.03 5.02 22.27
C GLN A 192 5.83 5.57 23.70
N GLN A 193 6.65 5.13 24.65
CA GLN A 193 6.54 5.50 26.05
C GLN A 193 7.42 6.70 26.44
N SER A 194 8.43 7.06 25.65
CA SER A 194 9.37 8.13 26.03
C SER A 194 8.69 9.48 26.19
N PHE A 195 7.67 9.79 25.39
CA PHE A 195 6.93 11.05 25.51
C PHE A 195 5.99 11.06 26.73
N THR A 196 5.28 9.95 26.95
CA THR A 196 4.38 9.82 28.10
C THR A 196 5.14 9.83 29.41
N PHE A 197 6.31 9.17 29.46
CA PHE A 197 7.24 9.19 30.58
C PHE A 197 7.69 10.62 30.89
N LYS A 198 8.18 11.36 29.89
CA LYS A 198 8.66 12.73 30.08
C LYS A 198 7.57 13.68 30.61
N GLN A 199 6.35 13.60 30.08
CA GLN A 199 5.24 14.42 30.57
C GLN A 199 4.76 14.01 31.96
N ARG A 200 4.67 12.71 32.22
CA ARG A 200 4.27 12.15 33.52
C ARG A 200 5.26 12.56 34.60
N ASP A 201 6.55 12.38 34.35
CA ASP A 201 7.61 12.72 35.29
C ASP A 201 7.69 14.22 35.50
N TYR A 202 7.58 15.03 34.45
CA TYR A 202 7.55 16.48 34.59
C TYR A 202 6.40 16.96 35.49
N LYS A 203 5.25 16.30 35.47
CA LYS A 203 4.14 16.58 36.40
C LYS A 203 4.44 16.01 37.79
N ARG A 204 4.86 14.75 37.89
CA ARG A 204 5.08 14.05 39.17
C ARG A 204 6.20 14.68 40.00
N LEU A 205 7.26 15.16 39.36
CA LEU A 205 8.44 15.75 39.99
C LEU A 205 8.28 17.25 40.32
N ARG A 206 7.10 17.86 40.11
CA ARG A 206 6.89 19.25 40.52
C ARG A 206 6.91 19.35 42.05
N PRO A 207 7.59 20.34 42.65
CA PRO A 207 7.70 20.48 44.10
C PRO A 207 6.34 20.40 44.82
N ARG A 208 5.32 21.08 44.31
CA ARG A 208 3.95 21.04 44.86
C ARG A 208 3.35 19.63 44.90
N ASN A 209 3.58 18.83 43.85
CA ASN A 209 3.05 17.47 43.76
C ASN A 209 3.84 16.50 44.62
N ILE A 210 5.12 16.76 44.87
CA ILE A 210 5.94 16.00 45.81
C ILE A 210 5.49 16.30 47.24
N ILE A 211 5.38 17.59 47.60
CA ILE A 211 4.93 18.02 48.93
C ILE A 211 3.54 17.46 49.24
N SER A 212 2.58 17.61 48.31
CA SER A 212 1.23 17.05 48.48
C SER A 212 1.22 15.53 48.65
N GLN A 213 2.12 14.79 47.98
CA GLN A 213 2.26 13.35 48.23
C GLN A 213 2.76 13.09 49.65
N TYR A 214 3.77 13.82 50.13
CA TYR A 214 4.25 13.65 51.51
C TYR A 214 3.19 14.00 52.57
N GLU A 215 2.42 15.07 52.34
CA GLU A 215 1.31 15.46 53.22
C GLU A 215 0.26 14.35 53.32
N ASN A 216 -0.18 13.80 52.18
CA ASN A 216 -1.14 12.70 52.15
C ASN A 216 -0.62 11.44 52.87
N TRP A 217 0.66 11.10 52.67
CA TRP A 217 1.28 9.95 53.35
C TRP A 217 1.36 10.17 54.87
N TYR A 218 1.66 11.40 55.30
CA TYR A 218 1.69 11.74 56.72
C TYR A 218 0.30 11.63 57.37
N GLU A 219 -0.75 12.08 56.68
CA GLU A 219 -2.13 11.92 57.13
C GLU A 219 -2.49 10.43 57.22
N GLU A 220 -2.26 9.64 56.16
CA GLU A 220 -2.57 8.20 56.15
C GLU A 220 -1.89 7.41 57.28
N VAL A 221 -0.62 7.72 57.59
CA VAL A 221 0.12 7.09 58.68
C VAL A 221 -0.33 7.59 60.05
N SER A 222 -0.81 8.84 60.16
CA SER A 222 -1.34 9.39 61.42
C SER A 222 -2.72 8.83 61.80
N PHE A 223 -3.40 8.15 60.87
CA PHE A 223 -4.68 7.47 61.08
C PHE A 223 -4.55 5.98 61.48
N PHE A 224 -3.32 5.47 61.64
CA PHE A 224 -3.00 4.16 62.21
C PHE A 224 -2.27 4.31 63.56
#